data_AF-A0AAV7KDZ1-F1
#
_entry.id   AF-A0AAV7KDZ1-F1
#
_cell.length_a   1.000
_cell.length_b   1.000
_cell.length_c   1.000
_cell.angle_alpha   90.00
_cell.angle_beta   90.00
_cell.angle_gamma   90.00
#
_symmetry.space_group_name_H-M   'P 1'
#
loop_
_entity.id
_entity.type
_entity.pdbx_description
1 polymer ?
#
loop_
_entity_poly.entity_id
_entity_poly.type
_entity_poly.pdbx_seq_one_letter_code
_entity_poly.pdbx_strand_id
1 'polypeptide(L)'
;MSREFCVNHETMRKLVVEDLGMKSYKRKNVHHLNDSIRRKRLERCIQLKARFAPGTEDQILFSDEKLFTVEEASNRQNDVYLLLEVRISQIASSTLIESRSLFF
;
A
#
# COMPACT_ATOMS: atom_id res chain seq x y z
N MET A 1 13.42 13.09 11.25
CA MET A 1 12.61 14.11 11.95
C MET A 1 13.14 14.51 13.32
N SER A 2 13.09 13.70 14.39
CA SER A 2 13.47 14.22 15.72
C SER A 2 14.93 14.68 15.85
N ARG A 3 15.85 13.96 15.21
CA ARG A 3 17.26 14.35 15.12
C ARG A 3 17.48 15.59 14.26
N GLU A 4 16.74 15.76 13.17
CA GLU A 4 16.84 16.94 12.29
C GLU A 4 16.41 18.22 13.01
N PHE A 5 15.33 18.15 13.81
CA PHE A 5 14.83 19.31 14.56
C PHE A 5 15.44 19.44 15.96
N CYS A 6 16.34 18.54 16.37
CA CYS A 6 16.95 18.51 17.71
C CYS A 6 15.92 18.50 18.86
N VAL A 7 14.78 17.84 18.65
CA VAL A 7 13.69 17.73 19.64
C VAL A 7 13.59 16.29 20.14
N ASN A 8 13.17 16.09 21.40
CA ASN A 8 12.90 14.76 21.94
C ASN A 8 11.89 14.00 21.06
N HIS A 9 12.12 12.70 20.87
CA HIS A 9 11.28 11.84 20.05
C HIS A 9 9.82 11.84 20.50
N GLU A 10 9.56 11.85 21.82
CA GLU A 10 8.19 11.88 22.33
C GLU A 10 7.47 13.19 21.99
N THR A 11 8.15 14.32 22.12
CA THR A 11 7.63 15.63 21.76
C THR A 11 7.33 15.71 20.27
N MET A 12 8.23 15.22 19.42
CA MET A 12 7.99 15.15 17.97
C MET A 12 6.82 14.24 17.61
N ARG A 13 6.66 13.12 18.30
CA ARG A 13 5.53 12.21 18.09
C ARG A 13 4.20 12.89 18.46
N LYS A 14 4.13 13.57 19.61
CA LYS A 14 2.93 14.32 20.03
C LYS A 14 2.60 15.42 19.03
N LEU A 15 3.58 16.20 18.60
CA LEU A 15 3.39 17.23 17.59
C LEU A 15 2.83 16.67 16.28
N VAL A 16 3.40 15.56 15.78
CA VAL A 16 2.94 14.95 14.52
C VAL A 16 1.54 14.36 14.63
N VAL A 17 1.22 13.66 15.72
CA VAL A 17 -0.04 12.91 15.85
C VAL A 17 -1.17 13.76 16.41
N GLU A 18 -0.89 14.56 17.44
CA GLU A 18 -1.88 15.32 18.20
C GLU A 18 -2.05 16.73 17.62
N ASP A 19 -0.96 17.48 17.43
CA ASP A 19 -1.06 18.88 16.96
C ASP A 19 -1.32 18.96 15.45
N LEU A 20 -0.64 18.11 14.67
CA LEU A 20 -0.78 18.07 13.21
C LEU A 20 -1.83 17.05 12.73
N GLY A 21 -2.36 16.19 13.60
CA GLY A 21 -3.38 15.20 13.23
C GLY A 21 -2.92 14.20 12.16
N MET A 22 -1.63 13.89 12.08
CA MET A 22 -1.09 12.98 11.07
C MET A 22 -1.04 11.54 11.56
N LYS A 23 -1.25 10.61 10.62
CA LYS A 23 -1.15 9.16 10.86
C LYS A 23 -0.05 8.55 10.00
N SER A 24 0.59 7.54 10.57
CA SER A 24 1.63 6.75 9.90
C SER A 24 1.01 5.63 9.07
N TYR A 25 1.32 5.60 7.77
CA TYR A 25 0.87 4.57 6.83
C TYR A 25 2.05 3.84 6.21
N LYS A 26 1.96 2.50 6.14
CA LYS A 26 2.97 1.68 5.47
C LYS A 26 2.80 1.77 3.96
N ARG A 27 3.90 1.99 3.23
CA ARG A 27 3.89 1.93 1.77
C ARG A 27 3.56 0.51 1.31
N LYS A 28 2.52 0.36 0.51
CA LYS A 28 2.27 -0.87 -0.25
C LYS A 28 2.56 -0.62 -1.72
N ASN A 29 3.54 -1.32 -2.27
CA ASN A 29 3.74 -1.34 -3.72
C ASN A 29 2.64 -2.24 -4.28
N VAL A 30 1.66 -1.61 -4.91
CA VAL A 30 0.58 -2.30 -5.61
C VAL A 30 0.61 -1.85 -7.06
N HIS A 31 0.21 -2.73 -7.97
CA HIS A 31 0.04 -2.34 -9.37
C HIS A 31 -1.00 -1.24 -9.47
N HIS A 32 -0.66 -0.17 -10.16
CA HIS A 32 -1.62 0.89 -10.48
C HIS A 32 -2.72 0.31 -11.36
N LEU A 33 -3.97 0.42 -10.92
CA LEU A 33 -5.13 -0.05 -11.65
C LEU A 33 -5.68 1.09 -12.50
N ASN A 34 -5.47 1.02 -13.82
CA ASN A 34 -6.21 1.86 -14.76
C ASN A 34 -7.65 1.34 -14.91
N ASP A 35 -8.55 2.14 -15.51
CA ASP A 35 -9.96 1.77 -15.63
C ASP A 35 -10.19 0.52 -16.48
N SER A 36 -9.35 0.29 -17.49
CA SER A 36 -9.45 -0.90 -18.34
C SER A 36 -9.09 -2.19 -17.59
N ILE A 37 -8.05 -2.16 -16.75
CA ILE A 37 -7.65 -3.26 -15.87
C ILE A 37 -8.72 -3.48 -14.81
N ARG A 38 -9.28 -2.41 -14.20
CA ARG A 38 -10.40 -2.55 -13.25
C ARG A 38 -11.58 -3.30 -13.87
N ARG A 39 -11.99 -2.91 -15.08
CA ARG A 39 -13.09 -3.57 -15.80
C ARG A 39 -12.79 -5.03 -16.08
N LYS A 40 -11.60 -5.34 -16.62
CA LYS A 40 -11.17 -6.72 -16.89
C LYS A 40 -11.11 -7.56 -15.62
N ARG A 41 -10.63 -7.01 -14.49
CA ARG A 41 -10.61 -7.71 -13.21
C ARG A 41 -12.03 -7.98 -12.70
N LEU A 42 -12.93 -7.02 -12.79
CA LEU A 42 -14.32 -7.18 -12.39
C LEU A 42 -15.00 -8.31 -13.18
N GLU A 43 -14.89 -8.28 -14.50
CA GLU A 43 -15.44 -9.29 -15.39
C GLU A 43 -14.93 -10.71 -15.06
N ARG A 44 -13.60 -10.85 -14.91
CA ARG A 44 -12.98 -12.13 -14.53
C ARG A 44 -13.42 -12.60 -13.14
N CYS A 45 -13.54 -11.70 -12.17
CA CYS A 45 -14.03 -12.06 -10.83
C CYS A 45 -15.46 -12.58 -10.86
N ILE A 46 -16.35 -11.96 -11.67
CA ILE A 46 -17.73 -12.43 -11.83
C ILE A 46 -17.74 -13.84 -12.45
N GLN A 47 -16.95 -14.07 -13.49
CA GLN A 47 -16.83 -15.39 -14.14
C GLN A 47 -16.26 -16.45 -13.19
N LEU A 48 -15.20 -16.11 -12.44
CA LEU A 48 -14.63 -17.01 -11.43
C LEU A 48 -15.65 -17.35 -10.35
N LYS A 49 -16.38 -16.36 -9.83
CA LYS A 49 -17.43 -16.58 -8.82
C LYS A 49 -18.52 -17.52 -9.33
N ALA A 50 -18.94 -17.40 -10.58
CA ALA A 50 -19.89 -18.33 -11.19
C ALA A 50 -19.33 -19.75 -11.33
N ARG A 51 -18.02 -19.87 -11.62
CA ARG A 51 -17.32 -21.15 -11.75
C ARG A 51 -17.13 -21.88 -10.41
N PHE A 52 -16.98 -21.15 -9.32
CA PHE A 52 -16.91 -21.66 -7.93
C PHE A 52 -18.30 -21.90 -7.32
N ALA A 53 -19.23 -22.47 -8.08
CA ALA A 53 -20.50 -22.93 -7.50
C ALA A 53 -20.23 -24.01 -6.43
N PRO A 54 -21.09 -24.15 -5.40
CA PRO A 54 -20.88 -25.15 -4.35
C PRO A 54 -20.67 -26.54 -4.95
N GLY A 55 -19.52 -27.17 -4.65
CA GLY A 55 -19.16 -28.50 -5.15
C GLY A 55 -18.23 -28.55 -6.38
N THR A 56 -17.79 -27.41 -6.93
CA THR A 56 -16.79 -27.35 -8.01
C THR A 56 -15.38 -26.93 -7.55
N GLU A 57 -15.21 -26.69 -6.25
CA GLU A 57 -13.99 -26.16 -5.63
C GLU A 57 -12.76 -27.06 -5.87
N ASP A 58 -12.95 -28.38 -5.77
CA ASP A 58 -11.88 -29.37 -5.95
C ASP A 58 -11.50 -29.61 -7.43
N GLN A 59 -12.20 -29.00 -8.39
CA GLN A 59 -11.96 -29.21 -9.83
C GLN A 59 -10.96 -28.21 -10.42
N ILE A 60 -10.45 -27.26 -9.64
CA ILE A 60 -9.57 -26.20 -10.13
C ILE A 60 -8.19 -26.33 -9.47
N LEU A 61 -7.20 -26.75 -10.26
CA LEU A 61 -5.80 -26.70 -9.88
C LEU A 61 -5.19 -25.36 -10.31
N PHE A 62 -4.76 -24.56 -9.34
CA PHE A 62 -3.96 -23.36 -9.60
C PHE A 62 -2.47 -23.71 -9.63
N SER A 63 -1.77 -23.26 -10.67
CA SER A 63 -0.31 -23.33 -10.76
C SER A 63 0.23 -21.94 -11.11
N ASP A 64 1.40 -21.62 -10.55
CA ASP A 64 2.12 -20.39 -10.85
C ASP A 64 3.61 -20.64 -10.68
N GLU A 65 4.41 -19.93 -11.46
CA GLU A 65 5.86 -19.99 -11.33
C GLU A 65 6.32 -18.97 -10.28
N LYS A 66 7.16 -19.41 -9.35
CA LYS A 66 7.72 -18.53 -8.32
C LYS A 66 9.23 -18.50 -8.43
N LEU A 67 9.77 -17.30 -8.57
CA LEU A 67 11.20 -17.06 -8.51
C LEU A 67 11.64 -17.01 -7.03
N PHE A 68 12.63 -17.84 -6.66
CA PHE A 68 13.26 -17.81 -5.35
C PHE A 68 14.66 -17.21 -5.49
N THR A 69 14.93 -16.12 -4.78
CA THR A 69 16.25 -15.45 -4.77
C THR A 69 17.02 -15.83 -3.52
N VAL A 70 18.34 -16.00 -3.65
CA VAL A 70 19.24 -16.39 -2.54
C VAL A 70 19.57 -15.20 -1.62
N GLU A 71 19.46 -13.96 -2.11
CA GLU A 71 19.77 -12.76 -1.33
C GLU A 71 18.65 -12.37 -0.36
N GLU A 72 19.03 -11.79 0.80
CA GLU A 72 18.10 -11.28 1.80
C GLU A 72 17.28 -10.09 1.25
N ALA A 73 15.97 -10.16 1.44
CA ALA A 73 15.08 -9.07 1.10
C ALA A 73 15.34 -7.85 2.01
N SER A 74 15.56 -6.68 1.41
CA SER A 74 15.67 -5.41 2.13
C SER A 74 14.51 -5.21 3.11
N ASN A 75 14.81 -4.81 4.35
CA ASN A 75 13.82 -4.67 5.43
C ASN A 75 12.82 -3.53 5.15
N ARG A 76 11.76 -3.88 4.44
CA ARG A 76 10.64 -3.05 4.04
C ARG A 76 9.83 -2.46 5.21
N GLN A 77 10.14 -2.80 6.47
CA GLN A 77 9.48 -2.24 7.65
C GLN A 77 9.71 -0.73 7.83
N ASN A 78 10.75 -0.16 7.22
CA ASN A 78 11.09 1.25 7.35
C ASN A 78 10.40 2.19 6.32
N ASP A 79 9.59 1.66 5.40
CA ASP A 79 8.87 2.47 4.39
C ASP A 79 7.52 2.97 4.92
N VAL A 80 7.55 4.01 5.77
CA VAL A 80 6.35 4.64 6.38
C VAL A 80 6.22 6.10 5.94
N TYR A 81 4.99 6.51 5.58
CA TYR A 81 4.64 7.90 5.27
C TYR A 81 3.73 8.49 6.35
N LEU A 82 3.90 9.77 6.65
CA LEU A 82 2.99 10.55 7.47
C LEU A 82 1.99 11.27 6.55
N LEU A 83 0.71 11.06 6.79
CA LEU A 83 -0.38 11.69 6.03
C LEU A 83 -1.36 12.33 7.00
N LEU A 84 -1.87 13.52 6.64
CA LEU A 84 -3.01 14.12 7.33
C LEU A 84 -4.21 13.16 7.24
N GLU A 85 -5.06 13.17 8.26
CA GLU A 85 -6.31 12.40 8.30
C GLU A 85 -7.39 12.98 7.34
N VAL A 86 -7.01 13.29 6.11
CA VAL A 86 -7.96 13.48 5.01
C VAL A 86 -8.33 12.10 4.49
N ARG A 87 -9.62 11.88 4.21
CA ARG A 87 -10.18 10.64 3.67
C ARG A 87 -9.30 10.08 2.54
N ILE A 88 -8.44 9.10 2.86
CA ILE A 88 -7.51 8.48 1.92
C ILE A 88 -8.22 7.88 0.70
N SER A 89 -9.52 7.63 0.81
CA SER A 89 -10.40 7.24 -0.29
C SER A 89 -10.47 8.27 -1.43
N GLN A 90 -10.05 9.53 -1.22
CA GLN A 90 -10.13 10.62 -2.19
C GLN A 90 -8.77 11.05 -2.76
N ILE A 91 -7.64 10.60 -2.18
CA ILE A 91 -6.31 11.01 -2.64
C ILE A 91 -5.88 10.07 -3.78
N ALA A 92 -5.67 10.64 -4.97
CA ALA A 92 -5.16 9.90 -6.11
C ALA A 92 -3.76 9.35 -5.82
N SER A 93 -3.47 8.12 -6.24
CA SER A 93 -2.17 7.49 -6.01
C SER A 93 -0.99 8.26 -6.65
N SER A 94 -1.25 9.15 -7.61
CA SER A 94 -0.27 10.02 -8.23
C SER A 94 0.31 11.07 -7.27
N THR A 95 -0.49 11.63 -6.37
CA THR A 95 -0.05 12.64 -5.39
C THR A 95 0.92 12.06 -4.36
N LEU A 96 0.86 10.75 -4.11
CA LEU A 96 1.75 10.04 -3.17
C LEU A 96 3.15 9.77 -3.74
N ILE A 97 3.36 9.98 -5.05
CA ILE A 97 4.64 9.72 -5.73
C ILE A 97 5.52 10.98 -5.74
N GLU A 98 4.91 12.18 -5.81
CA GLU A 98 5.61 13.47 -5.90
C GLU A 98 6.25 13.94 -4.59
N SER A 99 5.79 13.49 -3.43
CA SER A 99 6.31 13.93 -2.12
C SER A 99 7.75 13.46 -1.82
N ARG A 100 8.41 12.81 -2.78
CA ARG A 100 9.82 12.41 -2.70
C ARG A 100 10.79 13.45 -3.29
N SER A 101 10.32 14.54 -3.90
CA SER A 101 11.20 15.53 -4.57
C SER A 101 11.56 16.76 -3.73
N LEU A 102 10.97 16.95 -2.54
CA LEU A 102 11.16 18.19 -1.76
C LEU A 102 11.90 18.02 -0.43
N PHE A 103 12.36 16.82 -0.10
CA PHE A 103 13.07 16.57 1.16
C PHE A 103 14.23 15.60 0.92
N PHE A 104 15.35 16.18 0.45
CA PHE A 104 16.70 15.66 0.65
C PHE A 104 17.45 16.62 1.58
#